data_AF-A0A2G6C296-F1
#
_entry.id   AF-A0A2G6C296-F1
#
_cell.length_a   1.000
_cell.length_b   1.000
_cell.length_c   1.000
_cell.angle_alpha   90.00
_cell.angle_beta   90.00
_cell.angle_gamma   90.00
#
_symmetry.space_group_name_H-M   'P 1'
#
loop_
_entity.id
_entity.type
_entity.pdbx_description
1 polymer ?
#
loop_
_entity_poly.entity_id
_entity_poly.type
_entity_poly.pdbx_seq_one_letter_code
_entity_poly.pdbx_strand_id
1 'polypeptide(L)'
;MKLNNAVGDRDIHMKHTTQKSPGLSSVSQLIQRYRSLILYGFIGGGAVVVDVGLFWLIDYFTTMNVALNNAVSIFVAMVYSFLMNAHFNFKTTSNLLPRFVSFMGVTAVGFLISTLLIWVLIAVGVPASIAKVLTLPAVFIVQFTLNSRVTFRESNKAAVQEDIALESIR
;
A
#
# COMPACT_ATOMS: atom_id res chain seq x y z
N MET A 1 -19.33 -50.45 -47.63
CA MET A 1 -18.50 -51.31 -46.77
C MET A 1 -17.68 -50.39 -45.87
N LYS A 2 -17.75 -50.58 -44.54
CA LYS A 2 -17.19 -49.69 -43.51
C LYS A 2 -15.68 -49.89 -43.32
N LEU A 3 -15.10 -48.90 -42.61
CA LEU A 3 -13.90 -48.91 -41.74
C LEU A 3 -12.58 -48.49 -42.43
N ASN A 4 -11.64 -47.79 -41.81
CA ASN A 4 -11.58 -46.85 -40.66
C ASN A 4 -10.09 -46.41 -40.59
N ASN A 5 -9.83 -45.18 -40.15
CA ASN A 5 -8.66 -44.70 -39.36
C ASN A 5 -7.23 -45.25 -39.56
N ALA A 6 -6.30 -44.32 -39.82
CA ALA A 6 -5.06 -44.08 -39.04
C ALA A 6 -4.32 -42.88 -39.67
N VAL A 7 -4.59 -41.63 -39.28
CA VAL A 7 -3.82 -40.85 -38.28
C VAL A 7 -2.54 -41.52 -37.77
N GLY A 8 -1.41 -40.87 -38.06
CA GLY A 8 -0.05 -41.15 -37.58
C GLY A 8 0.94 -40.80 -38.70
N ASP A 9 1.91 -39.91 -38.60
CA ASP A 9 2.52 -39.31 -37.43
C ASP A 9 3.20 -38.00 -37.88
N ARG A 10 2.95 -36.91 -37.16
CA ARG A 10 3.57 -35.61 -37.41
C ARG A 10 4.70 -35.43 -36.40
N ASP A 11 5.87 -35.98 -36.69
CA ASP A 11 7.09 -35.67 -35.94
C ASP A 11 7.67 -34.32 -36.38
N ILE A 12 6.91 -33.27 -36.14
CA ILE A 12 7.46 -31.92 -36.02
C ILE A 12 8.16 -31.86 -34.67
N HIS A 13 9.47 -31.97 -34.73
CA HIS A 13 10.44 -31.69 -33.68
C HIS A 13 10.26 -30.25 -33.15
N MET A 14 9.23 -29.99 -32.35
CA MET A 14 9.17 -28.82 -31.49
C MET A 14 10.00 -29.10 -30.26
N LYS A 15 11.27 -28.71 -30.31
CA LYS A 15 12.03 -28.43 -29.09
C LYS A 15 11.29 -27.31 -28.37
N HIS A 16 10.51 -27.64 -27.35
CA HIS A 16 10.10 -26.69 -26.34
C HIS A 16 11.37 -26.23 -25.62
N THR A 17 12.03 -25.23 -26.18
CA THR A 17 12.94 -24.36 -25.42
C THR A 17 12.08 -23.65 -24.39
N THR A 18 12.01 -24.25 -23.22
CA THR A 18 11.60 -23.60 -21.98
C THR A 18 12.54 -22.42 -21.77
N GLN A 19 12.10 -21.26 -22.25
CA GLN A 19 12.77 -19.99 -22.06
C GLN A 19 12.79 -19.69 -20.56
N LYS A 20 13.92 -20.02 -19.93
CA LYS A 20 14.23 -19.71 -18.54
C LYS A 20 14.22 -18.19 -18.38
N SER A 21 13.15 -17.67 -17.77
CA SER A 21 13.07 -16.26 -17.35
C SER A 21 14.33 -15.90 -16.55
N PRO A 22 14.94 -14.73 -16.79
CA PRO A 22 16.19 -14.35 -16.16
C PRO A 22 16.00 -14.38 -14.63
N GLY A 23 16.83 -15.18 -13.97
CA GLY A 23 16.76 -15.46 -12.54
C GLY A 23 17.02 -14.22 -11.72
N LEU A 24 15.97 -13.45 -11.43
CA LEU A 24 15.93 -12.58 -10.28
C LEU A 24 16.11 -13.48 -9.05
N SER A 25 17.13 -13.19 -8.24
CA SER A 25 17.41 -13.93 -7.00
C SER A 25 16.15 -14.04 -6.14
N SER A 26 16.00 -15.11 -5.35
CA SER A 26 14.79 -15.36 -4.53
C SER A 26 14.38 -14.14 -3.68
N VAL A 27 15.36 -13.31 -3.30
CA VAL A 27 15.17 -12.02 -2.60
C VAL A 27 14.42 -11.00 -3.45
N SER A 28 14.78 -10.83 -4.71
CA SER A 28 14.10 -9.89 -5.61
C SER A 28 12.63 -10.27 -5.84
N GLN A 29 12.31 -11.56 -5.84
CA GLN A 29 10.93 -12.04 -5.98
C GLN A 29 10.09 -11.71 -4.74
N LEU A 30 10.67 -11.88 -3.54
CA LEU A 30 10.06 -11.46 -2.27
C LEU A 30 9.81 -9.94 -2.23
N ILE A 31 10.81 -9.14 -2.61
CA ILE A 31 10.68 -7.68 -2.66
C ILE A 31 9.57 -7.27 -3.63
N GLN A 32 9.51 -7.88 -4.81
CA GLN A 32 8.46 -7.57 -5.78
C GLN A 32 7.07 -7.93 -5.26
N ARG A 33 6.94 -9.07 -4.56
CA ARG A 33 5.68 -9.53 -3.95
C ARG A 33 5.16 -8.58 -2.86
N TYR A 34 6.06 -8.04 -2.03
CA TYR A 34 5.71 -7.16 -0.91
C TYR A 34 5.97 -5.68 -1.18
N ARG A 35 6.26 -5.31 -2.44
CA ARG A 35 6.64 -3.95 -2.85
C ARG A 35 5.71 -2.88 -2.29
N SER A 36 4.40 -3.08 -2.41
CA SER A 36 3.43 -2.08 -1.96
C SER A 36 3.41 -1.90 -0.45
N LEU A 37 3.62 -2.97 0.32
CA LEU A 37 3.71 -2.91 1.78
C LEU A 37 5.01 -2.21 2.20
N ILE A 38 6.13 -2.56 1.59
CA ILE A 38 7.43 -1.95 1.86
C ILE A 38 7.39 -0.44 1.53
N LEU A 39 6.85 -0.09 0.37
CA LEU A 39 6.73 1.30 -0.06
C LEU A 39 5.74 2.09 0.81
N TYR A 40 4.63 1.47 1.24
CA TYR A 40 3.71 2.06 2.20
C TYR A 40 4.42 2.36 3.54
N GLY A 41 5.27 1.43 4.01
CA GLY A 41 6.11 1.61 5.19
C GLY A 41 7.10 2.76 5.05
N PHE A 42 7.82 2.82 3.92
CA PHE A 42 8.79 3.87 3.65
C PHE A 42 8.14 5.25 3.55
N ILE A 43 7.00 5.36 2.86
CA ILE A 43 6.21 6.59 2.77
C ILE A 43 5.70 7.01 4.16
N GLY A 44 5.23 6.05 4.97
CA GLY A 44 4.82 6.31 6.35
C GLY A 44 5.97 6.84 7.21
N GLY A 45 7.17 6.27 7.09
CA GLY A 45 8.38 6.78 7.73
C GLY A 45 8.72 8.20 7.29
N GLY A 46 8.63 8.48 5.98
CA GLY A 46 8.79 9.83 5.44
C GLY A 46 7.77 10.81 5.99
N ALA A 47 6.51 10.39 6.18
CA ALA A 47 5.47 11.23 6.78
C ALA A 47 5.80 11.62 8.22
N VAL A 48 6.38 10.71 9.02
CA VAL A 48 6.85 11.03 10.38
C VAL A 48 7.97 12.07 10.36
N VAL A 49 8.90 11.97 9.40
CA VAL A 49 9.97 12.97 9.24
C VAL A 49 9.40 14.33 8.85
N VAL A 50 8.43 14.36 7.93
CA VAL A 50 7.73 15.60 7.53
C VAL A 50 7.00 16.21 8.72
N ASP A 51 6.29 15.40 9.51
CA ASP A 51 5.56 15.84 10.71
C ASP A 51 6.48 16.51 11.72
N VAL A 52 7.51 15.78 12.18
CA VAL A 52 8.45 16.27 13.20
C VAL A 52 9.23 17.48 12.70
N GLY A 53 9.71 17.45 11.46
CA GLY A 53 10.47 18.55 10.87
C GLY A 53 9.63 19.82 10.69
N LEU A 54 8.39 19.68 10.22
CA LEU A 54 7.49 20.81 10.06
C LEU A 54 7.01 21.36 11.40
N PHE A 55 6.73 20.49 12.38
CA PHE A 55 6.41 20.91 13.74
C PHE A 55 7.54 21.78 14.30
N TRP A 56 8.79 21.30 14.24
CA TRP A 56 9.96 22.06 14.69
C TRP A 56 10.11 23.41 13.98
N LEU A 57 9.86 23.45 12.66
CA LEU A 57 9.96 24.68 11.88
C LEU A 57 8.90 25.70 12.30
N ILE A 58 7.63 25.27 12.43
CA ILE A 58 6.54 26.15 12.85
C ILE A 58 6.77 26.65 14.28
N ASP A 59 7.16 25.77 15.20
CA ASP A 59 7.40 26.10 16.60
C ASP A 59 8.56 27.09 16.77
N TYR A 60 9.59 26.99 15.93
CA TYR A 60 10.70 27.93 15.93
C TYR A 60 10.32 29.33 15.41
N PHE A 61 9.49 29.41 14.37
CA PHE A 61 9.17 30.69 13.69
C PHE A 61 7.87 31.35 14.17
N THR A 62 7.05 30.68 14.97
CA THR A 62 5.75 31.18 15.41
C THR A 62 5.57 31.04 16.91
N THR A 63 4.76 31.91 17.51
CA THR A 63 4.34 31.82 18.92
C THR A 63 2.97 31.16 19.07
N MET A 64 2.55 30.42 18.03
CA MET A 64 1.26 29.73 18.00
C MET A 64 1.20 28.64 19.10
N ASN A 65 -0.01 28.29 19.51
CA ASN A 65 -0.20 27.25 20.50
C ASN A 65 0.35 25.90 19.99
N VAL A 66 1.08 25.18 20.85
CA VAL A 66 1.68 23.86 20.56
C VAL A 66 0.68 22.88 19.93
N ALA A 67 -0.58 22.88 20.40
CA ALA A 67 -1.62 22.02 19.84
C ALA A 67 -1.95 22.37 18.38
N LEU A 68 -1.92 23.66 18.03
CA LEU A 68 -2.16 24.13 16.67
C LEU A 68 -0.97 23.81 15.77
N ASN A 69 0.27 23.98 16.26
CA ASN A 69 1.49 23.58 15.55
C ASN A 69 1.47 22.08 15.22
N ASN A 70 1.08 21.26 16.20
CA ASN A 70 0.92 19.82 16.06
C ASN A 70 -0.21 19.45 15.08
N ALA A 71 -1.35 20.14 15.13
CA ALA A 71 -2.46 19.88 14.21
C ALA A 71 -2.07 20.17 12.75
N VAL A 72 -1.38 21.28 12.49
CA VAL A 72 -0.93 21.66 11.14
C VAL A 72 0.12 20.68 10.62
N SER A 73 1.12 20.34 11.43
CA SER A 73 2.18 19.39 11.03
C SER A 73 1.62 18.00 10.71
N ILE A 74 0.77 17.45 11.58
CA ILE A 74 0.09 16.16 11.33
C ILE A 74 -0.75 16.21 10.06
N PHE A 75 -1.49 17.30 9.82
CA PHE A 75 -2.32 17.43 8.63
C PHE A 75 -1.47 17.43 7.36
N VAL A 76 -0.37 18.19 7.32
CA VAL A 76 0.55 18.23 6.17
C VAL A 76 1.22 16.88 5.96
N ALA A 77 1.66 16.20 7.02
CA ALA A 77 2.22 14.85 6.95
C ALA A 77 1.21 13.82 6.42
N MET A 78 -0.07 13.96 6.80
CA MET A 78 -1.15 13.12 6.30
C MET A 78 -1.40 13.35 4.79
N VAL A 79 -1.43 14.61 4.34
CA VAL A 79 -1.54 14.95 2.91
C VAL A 79 -0.34 14.40 2.13
N TYR A 80 0.87 14.60 2.64
CA TYR A 80 2.09 14.03 2.06
C TYR A 80 1.98 12.50 1.92
N SER A 81 1.62 11.80 3.01
CA SER A 81 1.49 10.34 3.01
C SER A 81 0.45 9.85 1.98
N PHE A 82 -0.70 10.53 1.90
CA PHE A 82 -1.72 10.22 0.91
C PHE A 82 -1.23 10.42 -0.52
N LEU A 83 -0.65 11.59 -0.84
CA LEU A 83 -0.20 11.91 -2.18
C LEU A 83 0.93 10.98 -2.65
N MET A 84 1.88 10.67 -1.76
CA MET A 84 2.96 9.73 -2.07
C MET A 84 2.42 8.31 -2.28
N ASN A 85 1.45 7.86 -1.48
CA ASN A 85 0.82 6.56 -1.68
C ASN A 85 0.00 6.52 -2.97
N ALA A 86 -0.75 7.59 -3.28
CA ALA A 86 -1.52 7.70 -4.50
C ALA A 86 -0.60 7.69 -5.72
N HIS A 87 0.49 8.46 -5.72
CA HIS A 87 1.36 8.61 -6.88
C HIS A 87 2.36 7.44 -7.06
N PHE A 88 3.08 7.07 -6.00
CA PHE A 88 4.20 6.11 -6.10
C PHE A 88 3.83 4.67 -5.76
N ASN A 89 2.94 4.47 -4.77
CA ASN A 89 2.59 3.13 -4.31
C ASN A 89 1.51 2.49 -5.16
N PHE A 90 0.32 3.10 -5.17
CA PHE A 90 -0.88 2.57 -5.81
C PHE A 90 -1.19 3.20 -7.17
N LYS A 91 -0.38 4.18 -7.61
CA LYS A 91 -0.44 4.81 -8.95
C LYS A 91 -1.86 5.20 -9.39
N THR A 92 -2.59 5.86 -8.50
CA THR A 92 -3.97 6.27 -8.69
C THR A 92 -4.06 7.80 -8.75
N THR A 93 -4.57 8.33 -9.86
CA THR A 93 -4.64 9.78 -10.11
C THR A 93 -6.07 10.34 -10.21
N SER A 94 -7.08 9.48 -10.31
CA SER A 94 -8.49 9.86 -10.36
C SER A 94 -9.14 9.89 -8.98
N ASN A 95 -10.18 10.71 -8.82
CA ASN A 95 -11.03 10.74 -7.62
C ASN A 95 -10.23 11.00 -6.33
N LEU A 96 -9.24 11.91 -6.36
CA LEU A 96 -8.32 12.13 -5.24
C LEU A 96 -9.03 12.57 -3.95
N LEU A 97 -10.03 13.45 -4.03
CA LEU A 97 -10.75 13.94 -2.84
C LEU A 97 -11.50 12.82 -2.07
N PRO A 98 -12.40 12.02 -2.69
CA PRO A 98 -13.06 10.93 -1.97
C PRO A 98 -12.08 9.85 -1.51
N ARG A 99 -10.97 9.64 -2.22
CA ARG A 99 -9.89 8.74 -1.76
C ARG A 99 -9.16 9.31 -0.55
N PHE A 100 -8.92 10.62 -0.50
CA PHE A 100 -8.34 11.27 0.67
C PHE A 100 -9.27 11.13 1.88
N VAL A 101 -10.58 11.32 1.70
CA VAL A 101 -11.57 11.08 2.77
C VAL A 101 -11.55 9.62 3.23
N SER A 102 -11.48 8.67 2.30
CA SER A 102 -11.33 7.25 2.64
C SER A 102 -10.04 6.98 3.42
N PHE A 103 -8.92 7.57 3.00
CA PHE A 103 -7.62 7.45 3.67
C PHE A 103 -7.67 7.99 5.10
N MET A 104 -8.32 9.15 5.31
CA MET A 104 -8.54 9.72 6.64
C MET A 104 -9.39 8.78 7.51
N GLY A 105 -10.46 8.21 6.94
CA GLY A 105 -11.29 7.21 7.62
C GLY A 105 -10.49 5.97 8.06
N VAL A 106 -9.64 5.44 7.18
CA VAL A 106 -8.74 4.32 7.50
C VAL A 106 -7.75 4.69 8.59
N THR A 107 -7.18 5.89 8.52
CA THR A 107 -6.26 6.41 9.56
C THR A 107 -6.96 6.52 10.91
N ALA A 108 -8.19 7.03 10.94
CA ALA A 108 -9.01 7.12 12.15
C ALA A 108 -9.34 5.73 12.73
N VAL A 109 -9.70 4.75 11.88
CA VAL A 109 -9.90 3.36 12.31
C VAL A 109 -8.61 2.78 12.91
N GLY A 110 -7.47 3.02 12.26
CA GLY A 110 -6.16 2.62 12.78
C GLY A 110 -5.84 3.23 14.15
N PHE A 111 -6.19 4.50 14.35
CA PHE A 111 -6.03 5.18 15.63
C PHE A 111 -6.92 4.57 16.74
N LEU A 112 -8.19 4.25 16.43
CA LEU A 112 -9.10 3.60 17.38
C LEU A 112 -8.61 2.20 17.77
N ILE A 113 -8.14 1.42 16.79
CA ILE A 113 -7.54 0.10 17.03
C ILE A 113 -6.28 0.23 17.88
N SER A 114 -5.41 1.19 17.59
CA SER A 114 -4.21 1.46 18.38
C SER A 114 -4.56 1.74 19.84
N THR A 115 -5.54 2.62 20.07
CA THR A 115 -6.01 3.01 21.40
C THR A 115 -6.57 1.81 22.17
N LEU A 116 -7.41 1.00 21.53
CA LEU A 116 -7.98 -0.21 22.13
C LEU A 116 -6.90 -1.24 22.49
N LEU A 117 -5.96 -1.49 21.58
CA LEU A 117 -4.88 -2.45 21.82
C LEU A 117 -3.94 -1.99 22.95
N ILE A 118 -3.59 -0.69 22.99
CA ILE A 118 -2.80 -0.12 24.09
C ILE A 118 -3.53 -0.32 25.42
N TRP A 119 -4.83 -0.03 25.47
CA TRP A 119 -5.65 -0.21 26.67
C TRP A 119 -5.66 -1.66 27.16
N VAL A 120 -5.87 -2.63 26.25
CA VAL A 120 -5.82 -4.06 26.59
C VAL A 120 -4.44 -4.50 27.08
N LEU A 121 -3.36 -4.05 26.44
CA LEU A 121 -1.99 -4.40 26.83
C LEU A 121 -1.63 -3.86 28.22
N ILE A 122 -2.02 -2.62 28.50
CA ILE A 122 -1.82 -2.03 29.84
C ILE A 122 -2.64 -2.80 30.89
N ALA A 123 -3.86 -3.20 30.58
CA ALA A 123 -4.71 -3.97 31.50
C ALA A 123 -4.12 -5.32 31.91
N VAL A 124 -3.27 -5.92 31.07
CA VAL A 124 -2.53 -7.17 31.37
C VAL A 124 -1.10 -6.92 31.91
N GLY A 125 -0.78 -5.67 32.28
CA GLY A 125 0.47 -5.32 32.95
C GLY A 125 1.62 -4.90 32.03
N VAL A 126 1.40 -4.69 30.73
CA VAL A 126 2.44 -4.20 29.82
C VAL A 126 2.67 -2.70 30.04
N PRO A 127 3.92 -2.23 30.24
CA PRO A 127 4.22 -0.80 30.33
C PRO A 127 3.73 -0.02 29.11
N ALA A 128 3.18 1.19 29.31
CA ALA A 128 2.54 1.97 28.25
C ALA A 128 3.45 2.24 27.03
N SER A 129 4.75 2.46 27.25
CA SER A 129 5.74 2.65 26.18
C SER A 129 5.91 1.39 25.32
N ILE A 130 6.01 0.22 25.96
CA ILE A 130 6.12 -1.09 25.28
C ILE A 130 4.82 -1.40 24.56
N ALA A 131 3.67 -1.18 25.21
CA ALA A 131 2.35 -1.36 24.60
C ALA A 131 2.23 -0.54 23.30
N LYS A 132 2.60 0.75 23.35
CA LYS A 132 2.58 1.62 22.17
C LYS A 132 3.44 1.10 21.01
N VAL A 133 4.62 0.55 21.29
CA VAL A 133 5.49 -0.02 20.25
C VAL A 133 4.90 -1.31 19.67
N LEU A 134 4.35 -2.18 20.52
CA LEU A 134 3.75 -3.45 20.10
C LEU A 134 2.51 -3.27 19.22
N THR A 135 1.78 -2.15 19.34
CA THR A 135 0.61 -1.90 18.48
C THR A 135 0.97 -1.39 17.10
N LEU A 136 2.15 -0.79 16.89
CA LEU A 136 2.54 -0.20 15.61
C LEU A 136 2.45 -1.18 14.43
N PRO A 137 2.99 -2.42 14.50
CA PRO A 137 2.91 -3.36 13.38
C PRO A 137 1.47 -3.77 13.06
N ALA A 138 0.64 -4.01 14.08
CA ALA A 138 -0.75 -4.40 13.89
C ALA A 138 -1.56 -3.28 13.22
N VAL A 139 -1.44 -2.06 13.73
CA VAL A 139 -2.10 -0.86 13.19
C VAL A 139 -1.63 -0.59 11.77
N PHE A 140 -0.33 -0.71 11.51
CA PHE A 140 0.26 -0.56 10.19
C PHE A 140 -0.33 -1.55 9.18
N ILE A 141 -0.42 -2.84 9.53
CA ILE A 141 -0.98 -3.88 8.65
C ILE A 141 -2.45 -3.61 8.36
N VAL A 142 -3.24 -3.24 9.37
CA VAL A 142 -4.66 -2.92 9.19
C VAL A 142 -4.83 -1.72 8.27
N GLN A 143 -4.10 -0.62 8.52
CA GLN A 143 -4.16 0.58 7.69
C GLN A 143 -3.75 0.29 6.25
N PHE A 144 -2.64 -0.44 6.04
CA PHE A 144 -2.20 -0.84 4.70
C PHE A 144 -3.27 -1.69 3.99
N THR A 145 -3.84 -2.66 4.69
CA THR A 145 -4.85 -3.58 4.12
C THR A 145 -6.12 -2.83 3.72
N LEU A 146 -6.59 -1.91 4.57
CA LEU A 146 -7.78 -1.12 4.27
C LEU A 146 -7.51 -0.10 3.16
N ASN A 147 -6.38 0.60 3.19
CA ASN A 147 -6.04 1.57 2.13
C ASN A 147 -5.85 0.87 0.77
N SER A 148 -5.16 -0.26 0.72
CA SER A 148 -4.98 -1.02 -0.53
C SER A 148 -6.30 -1.54 -1.11
N ARG A 149 -7.24 -1.96 -0.26
CA ARG A 149 -8.51 -2.57 -0.72
C ARG A 149 -9.67 -1.60 -0.89
N VAL A 150 -9.73 -0.53 -0.11
CA VAL A 150 -10.84 0.41 -0.09
C VAL A 150 -10.44 1.68 -0.82
N THR A 151 -9.36 2.32 -0.38
CA THR A 151 -8.95 3.63 -0.88
C THR A 151 -8.41 3.59 -2.31
N PHE A 152 -7.68 2.53 -2.68
CA PHE A 152 -6.96 2.45 -3.95
C PHE A 152 -7.45 1.33 -4.90
N ARG A 153 -8.70 0.86 -4.72
CA ARG A 153 -9.26 -0.34 -5.37
C ARG A 153 -9.35 -0.34 -6.92
N GLU A 154 -9.21 0.81 -7.59
CA GLU A 154 -9.58 0.93 -9.02
C GLU A 154 -8.43 0.79 -10.03
N SER A 155 -7.18 0.67 -9.58
CA SER A 155 -6.03 0.51 -10.49
C SER A 155 -6.07 -0.80 -11.32
N ASN A 156 -6.89 -1.80 -10.95
CA ASN A 156 -6.97 -3.09 -11.64
C ASN A 156 -7.99 -3.18 -12.80
N LYS A 157 -8.96 -2.28 -12.92
CA LYS A 157 -10.02 -2.41 -13.94
C LYS A 157 -9.71 -1.72 -15.26
N ALA A 158 -9.01 -0.59 -15.22
CA ALA A 158 -8.70 0.20 -16.42
C ALA A 158 -7.74 -0.54 -17.36
N ALA A 159 -6.72 -1.21 -16.83
CA ALA A 159 -5.75 -1.97 -17.63
C ALA A 159 -6.38 -3.19 -18.33
N VAL A 160 -7.34 -3.86 -17.69
CA VAL A 160 -8.09 -4.98 -18.29
C VAL A 160 -9.04 -4.48 -19.39
N GLN A 161 -9.63 -3.31 -19.22
CA GLN A 161 -10.54 -2.74 -20.21
C GLN A 161 -9.82 -2.22 -21.46
N GLU A 162 -8.61 -1.66 -21.30
CA GLU A 162 -7.76 -1.21 -22.40
C GLU A 162 -7.24 -2.39 -23.23
N ASP A 163 -6.83 -3.49 -22.59
CA ASP A 163 -6.39 -4.71 -23.26
C ASP A 163 -7.53 -5.34 -24.08
N ILE A 164 -8.74 -5.44 -23.49
CA ILE A 164 -9.95 -5.92 -24.19
C ILE A 164 -10.34 -4.98 -25.36
N ALA A 165 -10.18 -3.67 -25.20
CA ALA A 165 -10.51 -2.71 -26.25
C ALA A 165 -9.54 -2.84 -27.44
N LEU A 166 -8.24 -3.04 -27.20
CA LEU A 166 -7.23 -3.23 -28.24
C LEU A 166 -7.39 -4.59 -28.95
N GLU A 167 -7.83 -5.61 -28.23
CA GLU A 167 -8.13 -6.94 -28.79
C GLU A 167 -9.39 -6.91 -29.68
N SER A 168 -10.36 -6.03 -29.39
CA SER A 168 -11.58 -5.89 -30.19
C SER A 168 -11.40 -5.15 -31.53
N ILE A 169 -10.25 -4.50 -31.74
CA ILE A 169 -9.94 -3.72 -32.96
C ILE A 169 -8.99 -4.51 -33.91
N ARG A 170 -8.46 -5.65 -33.47
CA ARG A 170 -7.65 -6.57 -34.28
C ARG A 170 -8.48 -7.71 -34.88
#